data_AF-A0A9E3WAR4-F1
#
_entry.id   AF-A0A9E3WAR4-F1
#
_cell.length_a   1.000
_cell.length_b   1.000
_cell.length_c   1.000
_cell.angle_alpha   90.00
_cell.angle_beta   90.00
_cell.angle_gamma   90.00
#
_symmetry.space_group_name_H-M   'P 1'
#
loop_
_entity.id
_entity.type
_entity.pdbx_description
1 polymer ?
#
loop_
_entity_poly.entity_id
_entity_poly.type
_entity_poly.pdbx_seq_one_letter_code
_entity_poly.pdbx_strand_id
1 'polypeptide(L)'
;LRTSHYTMQSFVRAIKQIAMPEQVKAYRRHRPYVHYGPAPALPVEQDLYGAWTASADPLTLYLTPCALVMLAGEQVRRVVPLEQVQDLEVMRRIDDPESGGVVRFRWLQDPEAETFAYTLPDYVPFGAALAEAAKRSLEDPPLFYGKKKEDEDDL
;
A
#
# COMPACT_ATOMS: atom_id res chain seq x y z
N LEU A 1 -6.99 14.36 10.49
CA LEU A 1 -5.99 14.01 11.53
C LEU A 1 -4.69 14.78 11.24
N ARG A 2 -4.30 15.74 12.09
CA ARG A 2 -3.00 16.45 11.96
C ARG A 2 -1.91 15.61 12.62
N THR A 3 -1.09 14.96 11.82
CA THR A 3 0.09 14.23 12.31
C THR A 3 1.10 15.24 12.87
N SER A 4 1.63 14.99 14.08
CA SER A 4 2.69 15.82 14.67
C SER A 4 3.89 15.93 13.72
N HIS A 5 4.52 17.10 13.66
CA HIS A 5 5.69 17.35 12.81
C HIS A 5 6.84 16.35 13.07
N TYR A 6 6.97 15.90 14.33
CA TYR A 6 7.93 14.87 14.74
C TYR A 6 7.58 13.51 14.15
N THR A 7 6.31 13.09 14.30
CA THR A 7 5.79 11.83 13.76
C THR A 7 5.94 11.78 12.22
N MET A 8 5.74 12.92 11.55
CA MET A 8 5.96 13.02 10.10
C MET A 8 7.43 12.86 9.72
N GLN A 9 8.36 13.45 10.47
CA GLN A 9 9.81 13.31 10.22
C GLN A 9 10.30 11.88 10.43
N SER A 10 9.86 11.22 11.50
CA SER A 10 10.19 9.81 11.77
C SER A 10 9.66 8.90 10.67
N PHE A 11 8.41 9.11 10.26
CA PHE A 11 7.79 8.40 9.16
C PHE A 11 8.58 8.57 7.84
N VAL A 12 8.92 9.81 7.47
CA VAL A 12 9.73 10.08 6.28
C VAL A 12 11.10 9.39 6.35
N ARG A 13 11.72 9.33 7.54
CA ARG A 13 13.00 8.63 7.73
C ARG A 13 12.88 7.13 7.51
N ALA A 14 11.83 6.49 8.04
CA ALA A 14 11.56 5.08 7.83
C ALA A 14 11.30 4.76 6.36
N ILE A 15 10.49 5.58 5.66
CA ILE A 15 10.21 5.39 4.23
C ILE A 15 11.47 5.57 3.37
N LYS A 16 12.37 6.50 3.72
CA LYS A 16 13.64 6.69 3.00
C LYS A 16 14.56 5.45 3.02
N GLN A 17 14.45 4.59 4.03
CA GLN A 17 15.28 3.38 4.11
C GLN A 17 14.84 2.28 3.13
N ILE A 18 13.59 2.31 2.70
CA ILE A 18 12.98 1.29 1.81
C ILE A 18 12.76 1.81 0.38
N ALA A 19 13.07 3.09 0.14
CA ALA A 19 12.88 3.72 -1.14
C ALA A 19 13.90 3.21 -2.16
N MET A 20 13.45 2.47 -3.17
CA MET A 20 14.29 2.05 -4.29
C MET A 20 14.52 3.22 -5.27
N PRO A 21 15.70 3.32 -5.93
CA PRO A 21 15.96 4.38 -6.91
C PRO A 21 14.92 4.45 -8.03
N GLU A 22 14.34 3.32 -8.45
CA GLU A 22 13.28 3.29 -9.46
C GLU A 22 12.00 4.02 -9.00
N GLN A 23 11.67 3.96 -7.71
CA GLN A 23 10.54 4.67 -7.12
C GLN A 23 10.72 6.20 -7.14
N VAL A 24 11.98 6.66 -7.19
CA VAL A 24 12.33 8.10 -7.18
C VAL A 24 12.48 8.65 -8.60
N LYS A 25 13.06 7.90 -9.55
CA LYS A 25 13.36 8.38 -10.92
C LYS A 25 12.38 7.92 -11.99
N ALA A 26 12.02 6.64 -12.05
CA ALA A 26 11.16 6.09 -13.10
C ALA A 26 9.68 6.34 -12.81
N TYR A 27 9.28 6.30 -11.53
CA TYR A 27 7.90 6.55 -11.12
C TYR A 27 7.45 8.00 -11.40
N ARG A 28 8.37 8.98 -11.33
CA ARG A 28 8.08 10.44 -11.43
C ARG A 28 7.57 10.92 -12.76
N ARG A 29 7.71 10.14 -13.82
CA ARG A 29 7.41 10.64 -15.15
C ARG A 29 6.12 10.08 -15.75
N HIS A 30 5.64 8.89 -15.34
CA HIS A 30 4.73 8.12 -16.21
C HIS A 30 3.65 7.23 -15.55
N ARG A 31 3.47 7.20 -14.21
CA ARG A 31 2.37 6.43 -13.56
C ARG A 31 1.51 7.31 -12.65
N PRO A 32 0.18 7.09 -12.58
CA PRO A 32 -0.66 7.70 -11.54
C PRO A 32 -0.13 7.32 -10.16
N TYR A 33 0.16 8.33 -9.35
CA TYR A 33 0.74 8.17 -8.01
C TYR A 33 -0.32 7.78 -6.98
N VAL A 34 -0.59 6.47 -6.86
CA VAL A 34 -1.49 5.99 -5.81
C VAL A 34 -0.71 5.92 -4.50
N HIS A 35 -1.02 6.85 -3.61
CA HIS A 35 -0.57 6.86 -2.23
C HIS A 35 -1.78 6.86 -1.30
N TYR A 36 -1.67 6.16 -0.17
CA TYR A 36 -2.69 6.19 0.87
C TYR A 36 -2.05 6.06 2.24
N GLY A 37 -2.58 6.81 3.20
CA GLY A 37 -2.16 6.77 4.60
C GLY A 37 -1.26 7.94 5.00
N PRO A 38 -0.68 7.90 6.21
CA PRO A 38 -0.69 6.78 7.17
C PRO A 38 -2.10 6.42 7.64
N ALA A 39 -2.47 5.14 7.56
CA ALA A 39 -3.77 4.61 7.96
C ALA A 39 -3.61 3.73 9.21
N PRO A 40 -4.27 4.05 10.34
CA PRO A 40 -4.25 3.18 11.51
C PRO A 40 -4.96 1.87 11.21
N ALA A 41 -4.36 0.76 11.63
CA ALA A 41 -4.83 -0.58 11.36
C ALA A 41 -4.58 -1.50 12.55
N LEU A 42 -5.45 -2.50 12.72
CA LEU A 42 -5.20 -3.63 13.60
C LEU A 42 -5.18 -4.91 12.76
N PRO A 43 -4.15 -5.77 12.90
CA PRO A 43 -4.19 -7.12 12.33
C PRO A 43 -5.43 -7.84 12.83
N VAL A 44 -6.11 -8.57 11.96
CA VAL A 44 -7.27 -9.39 12.34
C VAL A 44 -7.10 -10.81 11.82
N GLU A 45 -7.65 -11.76 12.55
CA GLU A 45 -7.78 -13.15 12.12
C GLU A 45 -9.26 -13.54 12.11
N GLN A 46 -9.63 -14.40 11.16
CA GLN A 46 -10.99 -14.94 11.06
C GLN A 46 -11.05 -16.32 11.70
N ASP A 47 -12.02 -16.53 12.58
CA ASP A 47 -12.26 -17.85 13.18
C ASP A 47 -13.06 -18.79 12.25
N LEU A 48 -13.29 -20.03 12.71
CA LEU A 48 -14.04 -21.04 11.97
C LEU A 48 -15.51 -20.68 11.71
N TYR A 49 -16.07 -19.72 12.46
CA TYR A 49 -17.44 -19.26 12.34
C TYR A 49 -17.55 -17.95 11.53
N GLY A 50 -16.42 -17.43 11.06
CA GLY A 50 -16.34 -16.23 10.25
C GLY A 50 -16.23 -14.93 11.05
N ALA A 51 -16.13 -14.98 12.38
CA ALA A 51 -15.96 -13.81 13.22
C ALA A 51 -14.51 -13.32 13.20
N TRP A 52 -14.33 -12.00 13.31
CA TRP A 52 -13.01 -11.38 13.23
C TRP A 52 -12.51 -11.02 14.62
N THR A 53 -11.29 -11.45 14.95
CA THR A 53 -10.61 -11.06 16.18
C THR A 53 -9.45 -10.14 15.85
N ALA A 54 -9.45 -8.94 16.43
CA ALA A 54 -8.37 -7.98 16.26
C ALA A 54 -7.24 -8.25 17.27
N SER A 55 -6.00 -8.24 16.77
CA SER A 55 -4.80 -8.23 17.62
C SER A 55 -4.71 -6.92 18.40
N ALA A 56 -4.09 -6.99 19.58
CA ALA A 56 -3.79 -5.82 20.42
C ALA A 56 -2.61 -4.98 19.91
N ASP A 57 -1.92 -5.41 18.85
CA ASP A 57 -0.74 -4.74 18.30
C ASP A 57 -1.11 -3.79 17.14
N PRO A 58 -1.27 -2.47 17.40
CA PRO A 58 -1.60 -1.51 16.36
C PRO A 58 -0.47 -1.32 15.37
N LEU A 59 -0.85 -1.22 14.10
CA LEU A 59 0.03 -0.90 12.99
C LEU A 59 -0.44 0.37 12.28
N THR A 60 0.48 0.97 11.54
CA THR A 60 0.19 1.99 10.55
C THR A 60 0.48 1.41 9.17
N LEU A 61 -0.53 1.39 8.32
CA LEU A 61 -0.39 1.02 6.92
C LEU A 61 -0.10 2.26 6.10
N TYR A 62 0.90 2.17 5.23
CA TYR A 62 1.20 3.20 4.25
C TYR A 62 1.34 2.58 2.87
N LEU A 63 0.45 2.97 1.98
CA LEU A 63 0.48 2.56 0.60
C LEU A 63 1.38 3.51 -0.17
N THR A 64 2.45 2.94 -0.71
CA THR A 64 3.27 3.55 -1.74
C THR A 64 2.83 3.02 -3.11
N PRO A 65 3.33 3.61 -4.20
CA PRO A 65 2.90 3.22 -5.52
C PRO A 65 3.44 1.85 -6.00
N CYS A 66 4.42 1.26 -5.29
CA CYS A 66 4.92 -0.10 -5.60
C CYS A 66 4.89 -1.06 -4.40
N ALA A 67 4.65 -0.56 -3.18
CA ALA A 67 4.72 -1.37 -1.97
C ALA A 67 3.69 -0.91 -0.93
N LEU A 68 3.14 -1.87 -0.19
CA LEU A 68 2.46 -1.61 1.07
C LEU A 68 3.47 -1.72 2.21
N VAL A 69 3.55 -0.69 3.04
CA VAL A 69 4.49 -0.60 4.17
C VAL A 69 3.70 -0.71 5.47
N MET A 70 4.11 -1.65 6.32
CA MET A 70 3.52 -1.89 7.64
C MET A 70 4.47 -1.37 8.71
N LEU A 71 4.03 -0.40 9.50
CA LEU A 71 4.85 0.20 10.55
C LEU A 71 4.26 -0.08 11.93
N ALA A 72 5.12 -0.43 12.89
CA ALA A 72 4.80 -0.42 14.32
C ALA A 72 5.55 0.75 14.96
N GLY A 73 4.84 1.88 15.15
CA GLY A 73 5.48 3.14 15.52
C GLY A 73 6.49 3.59 14.45
N GLU A 74 7.77 3.66 14.81
CA GLU A 74 8.86 4.08 13.90
C GLU A 74 9.52 2.92 13.16
N GLN A 75 9.20 1.67 13.53
CA GLN A 75 9.84 0.50 12.95
C GLN A 75 9.04 -0.02 11.76
N VAL A 76 9.70 -0.14 10.61
CA VAL A 76 9.16 -0.90 9.47
C VAL A 76 9.13 -2.37 9.89
N ARG A 77 7.92 -2.92 10.03
CA ARG A 77 7.70 -4.34 10.32
C ARG A 77 7.74 -5.16 9.05
N ARG A 78 7.13 -4.63 7.98
CA ARG A 78 7.07 -5.31 6.69
C ARG A 78 6.97 -4.34 5.54
N VAL A 79 7.49 -4.78 4.39
CA VAL A 79 7.32 -4.15 3.10
C VAL A 79 6.82 -5.23 2.15
N VAL A 80 5.62 -5.05 1.62
CA VAL A 80 4.96 -5.98 0.71
C VAL A 80 4.98 -5.37 -0.69
N PRO A 81 5.75 -5.93 -1.64
CA PRO A 81 5.69 -5.52 -3.05
C PRO A 81 4.28 -5.73 -3.60
N LEU A 82 3.70 -4.71 -4.23
CA LEU A 82 2.31 -4.76 -4.67
C LEU A 82 2.10 -5.69 -5.88
N GLU A 83 3.15 -5.97 -6.64
CA GLU A 83 3.11 -6.92 -7.76
C GLU A 83 2.84 -8.36 -7.32
N GLN A 84 3.05 -8.65 -6.02
CA GLN A 84 2.85 -9.96 -5.40
C GLN A 84 1.54 -10.02 -4.59
N VAL A 85 0.74 -8.96 -4.58
CA VAL A 85 -0.55 -8.91 -3.89
C VAL A 85 -1.65 -9.52 -4.77
N GLN A 86 -2.39 -10.48 -4.22
CA GLN A 86 -3.49 -11.18 -4.87
C GLN A 86 -4.69 -11.33 -3.92
N ASP A 87 -5.82 -11.80 -4.46
CA ASP A 87 -7.04 -12.12 -3.70
C ASP A 87 -7.44 -11.04 -2.69
N LEU A 88 -7.43 -9.78 -3.15
CA LEU A 88 -7.81 -8.65 -2.34
C LEU A 88 -9.33 -8.61 -2.14
N GLU A 89 -9.73 -8.56 -0.89
CA GLU A 89 -11.11 -8.50 -0.45
C GLU A 89 -11.32 -7.33 0.51
N VAL A 90 -12.45 -6.68 0.36
CA VAL A 90 -12.84 -5.52 1.17
C VAL A 90 -14.25 -5.78 1.68
N MET A 91 -14.41 -5.90 3.00
CA MET A 91 -15.67 -6.34 3.60
C MET A 91 -16.02 -5.55 4.85
N ARG A 92 -17.32 -5.32 5.04
CA ARG A 92 -17.83 -4.79 6.31
C ARG A 92 -17.86 -5.92 7.34
N ARG A 93 -17.49 -5.60 8.58
CA ARG A 93 -17.67 -6.50 9.72
C ARG A 93 -19.15 -6.57 10.11
N ILE A 94 -19.72 -7.77 10.08
CA ILE A 94 -21.11 -8.01 10.52
C ILE A 94 -21.16 -8.21 12.04
N ASP A 95 -20.10 -8.83 12.57
CA ASP A 95 -19.86 -9.09 13.98
C ASP A 95 -19.65 -7.81 14.80
N ASP A 96 -19.00 -6.82 14.20
CA ASP A 96 -18.74 -5.52 14.84
C ASP A 96 -18.79 -4.37 13.81
N PRO A 97 -19.98 -3.85 13.49
CA PRO A 97 -20.16 -2.86 12.44
C PRO A 97 -19.56 -1.47 12.74
N GLU A 98 -19.21 -1.20 13.99
CA GLU A 98 -18.72 0.11 14.47
C GLU A 98 -17.19 0.18 14.47
N SER A 99 -16.50 -0.97 14.55
CA SER A 99 -15.02 -1.06 14.57
C SER A 99 -14.34 -0.95 13.19
N GLY A 100 -15.06 -0.45 12.18
CA GLY A 100 -14.61 -0.37 10.80
C GLY A 100 -14.81 -1.66 10.01
N GLY A 101 -14.15 -1.76 8.86
CA GLY A 101 -14.22 -2.94 7.99
C GLY A 101 -12.86 -3.58 7.78
N VAL A 102 -12.86 -4.75 7.15
CA VAL A 102 -11.67 -5.56 6.93
C VAL A 102 -11.19 -5.43 5.49
N VAL A 103 -9.88 -5.29 5.33
CA VAL A 103 -9.17 -5.49 4.07
C VAL A 103 -8.28 -6.71 4.22
N ARG A 104 -8.53 -7.73 3.40
CA ARG A 104 -7.77 -8.99 3.35
C ARG A 104 -7.09 -9.11 1.99
N PHE A 105 -5.87 -9.65 1.95
CA PHE A 105 -5.19 -9.97 0.71
C PHE A 105 -4.18 -11.10 0.94
N ARG A 106 -3.81 -11.78 -0.14
CA ARG A 106 -2.71 -12.74 -0.16
C ARG A 106 -1.45 -12.09 -0.72
N TRP A 107 -0.31 -12.40 -0.14
CA TRP A 107 1.01 -12.03 -0.62
C TRP A 107 1.75 -13.29 -1.06
N LEU A 108 2.10 -13.37 -2.34
CA LEU A 108 2.88 -14.49 -2.88
C LEU A 108 4.37 -14.24 -2.69
N GLN A 109 5.00 -14.99 -1.79
CA GLN A 109 6.44 -14.96 -1.55
C GLN A 109 7.03 -16.35 -1.84
N ASP A 110 7.56 -16.58 -3.04
CA ASP A 110 8.08 -17.89 -3.48
C ASP A 110 8.95 -18.58 -2.39
N PRO A 111 8.56 -19.78 -1.88
CA PRO A 111 7.49 -20.68 -2.34
C PRO A 111 6.16 -20.61 -1.56
N GLU A 112 6.02 -19.73 -0.58
CA GLU A 112 4.85 -19.68 0.31
C GLU A 112 3.95 -18.48 0.01
N ALA A 113 2.67 -18.63 0.31
CA ALA A 113 1.73 -17.53 0.26
C ALA A 113 1.26 -17.20 1.67
N GLU A 114 1.34 -15.93 2.02
CA GLU A 114 0.87 -15.44 3.32
C GLU A 114 -0.40 -14.63 3.15
N THR A 115 -1.34 -14.78 4.07
CA THR A 115 -2.58 -13.98 4.07
C THR A 115 -2.47 -12.90 5.13
N PHE A 116 -2.77 -11.66 4.74
CA PHE A 116 -2.90 -10.54 5.66
C PHE A 116 -4.35 -10.10 5.73
N ALA A 117 -4.81 -9.75 6.92
CA ALA A 117 -6.08 -9.08 7.10
C ALA A 117 -5.94 -7.98 8.16
N TYR A 118 -6.54 -6.83 7.87
CA TYR A 118 -6.50 -5.65 8.73
C TYR A 118 -7.88 -5.04 8.86
N THR A 119 -8.26 -4.63 10.08
CA THR A 119 -9.41 -3.75 10.29
C THR A 119 -9.01 -2.28 10.27
N LEU A 120 -9.80 -1.47 9.59
CA LEU A 120 -9.53 -0.05 9.30
C LEU A 120 -10.86 0.74 9.35
N PRO A 121 -10.88 1.99 9.86
CA PRO A 121 -12.06 2.85 9.75
C PRO A 121 -12.44 3.12 8.28
N ASP A 122 -11.47 3.51 7.46
CA ASP A 122 -11.64 3.88 6.05
C ASP A 122 -11.30 2.70 5.11
N TYR A 123 -11.80 1.50 5.42
CA TYR A 123 -11.43 0.26 4.74
C TYR A 123 -11.80 0.23 3.25
N VAL A 124 -12.93 0.83 2.86
CA VAL A 124 -13.37 0.91 1.45
C VAL A 124 -12.41 1.73 0.58
N PRO A 125 -12.15 3.02 0.89
CA PRO A 125 -11.22 3.81 0.08
C PRO A 125 -9.78 3.28 0.17
N PHE A 126 -9.34 2.74 1.31
CA PHE A 126 -8.04 2.09 1.42
C PHE A 126 -7.94 0.87 0.48
N GLY A 127 -8.94 -0.02 0.52
CA GLY A 127 -8.97 -1.21 -0.32
C GLY A 127 -9.01 -0.88 -1.81
N ALA A 128 -9.77 0.15 -2.22
CA ALA A 128 -9.78 0.64 -3.59
C ALA A 128 -8.41 1.19 -4.03
N ALA A 129 -7.74 1.96 -3.17
CA ALA A 129 -6.39 2.45 -3.44
C ALA A 129 -5.38 1.30 -3.56
N LEU A 130 -5.43 0.32 -2.65
CA LEU A 130 -4.56 -0.85 -2.69
C LEU A 130 -4.77 -1.68 -3.97
N ALA A 131 -6.02 -1.90 -4.37
CA ALA A 131 -6.37 -2.60 -5.61
C ALA A 131 -5.82 -1.89 -6.84
N GLU A 132 -6.03 -0.57 -6.95
CA GLU A 132 -5.52 0.22 -8.07
C GLU A 132 -3.98 0.21 -8.08
N ALA A 133 -3.33 0.41 -6.94
CA ALA A 133 -1.86 0.39 -6.85
C ALA A 133 -1.28 -0.98 -7.23
N ALA A 134 -1.88 -2.08 -6.77
CA ALA A 134 -1.48 -3.44 -7.14
C ALA A 134 -1.65 -3.72 -8.62
N LYS A 135 -2.82 -3.40 -9.19
CA LYS A 135 -3.06 -3.51 -10.64
C LYS A 135 -2.03 -2.71 -11.43
N ARG A 136 -1.78 -1.46 -11.04
CA ARG A 136 -0.82 -0.59 -11.72
C ARG A 136 0.58 -1.13 -11.64
N SER A 137 0.98 -1.80 -10.57
CA SER A 137 2.33 -2.36 -10.44
C SER A 137 2.63 -3.44 -11.49
N LEU A 138 1.61 -4.17 -11.95
CA LEU A 138 1.72 -5.22 -12.99
C LEU A 138 1.71 -4.67 -14.43
N GLU A 139 1.21 -3.45 -14.65
CA GLU A 139 1.20 -2.83 -15.98
C GLU A 139 2.62 -2.39 -16.37
N ASP A 140 2.99 -2.56 -17.64
CA ASP A 140 4.21 -1.93 -18.18
C ASP A 140 4.08 -0.40 -18.12
N PRO A 141 5.17 0.34 -17.87
CA PRO A 141 5.11 1.78 -17.91
C PRO A 141 4.73 2.22 -19.34
N PRO A 142 3.81 3.19 -19.50
CA PRO A 142 3.42 3.64 -20.83
C PRO A 142 4.64 4.12 -21.62
N LEU A 143 4.85 3.53 -22.80
CA LEU A 143 5.90 3.92 -23.73
C LEU A 143 5.51 5.26 -24.38
N PHE A 144 6.18 6.34 -23.98
CA PHE A 144 6.05 7.64 -24.63
C PHE A 144 7.19 7.84 -25.62
N TYR A 145 6.87 7.81 -26.92
CA TYR A 145 7.76 8.33 -27.94
C TYR A 145 7.73 9.86 -27.84
N GLY A 146 8.74 10.46 -27.20
CA GLY A 146 8.94 11.90 -27.29
C GLY A 146 9.06 12.29 -28.76
N LYS A 147 8.35 13.34 -29.18
CA LYS A 147 8.63 13.98 -30.47
C LYS A 147 10.12 14.32 -30.49
N LYS A 148 10.90 13.66 -31.34
CA LYS A 148 12.21 14.20 -31.73
C LYS A 148 11.95 15.62 -32.21
N LYS A 149 12.59 16.60 -31.59
CA LYS A 149 12.82 17.86 -32.31
C LYS A 149 13.62 17.45 -33.53
N GLU A 150 13.05 17.66 -34.71
CA GLU A 150 13.86 17.83 -35.90
C GLU A 150 14.74 19.03 -35.56
N ASP A 151 16.04 18.80 -35.40
CA ASP A 151 17.00 19.88 -35.46
C ASP A 151 16.87 20.42 -36.89
N GLU A 152 16.22 21.59 -37.03
CA GLU A 152 16.31 22.38 -38.25
C GLU A 152 17.80 22.72 -38.41
N ASP A 153 18.47 21.98 -39.29
CA ASP A 153 19.76 22.36 -39.85
C ASP A 153 19.54 23.70 -40.58
N ASP A 154 19.95 24.80 -39.94
CA ASP A 154 20.07 26.13 -40.55
C ASP A 154 21.08 26.05 -41.72
N LEU A 155 20.54 26.07 -42.94
CA LEU A 155 21.25 26.26 -44.22
C LEU A 155 21.57 27.75 -44.48
#